data_AF-A0A4R6TF16-F1
#
_entry.id   AF-A0A4R6TF16-F1
#
_cell.length_a   1.000
_cell.length_b   1.000
_cell.length_c   1.000
_cell.angle_alpha   90.00
_cell.angle_beta   90.00
_cell.angle_gamma   90.00
#
_symmetry.space_group_name_H-M   'P 1'
#
loop_
_entity.id
_entity.type
_entity.pdbx_description
1 polymer ?
#
loop_
_entity_poly.entity_id
_entity_poly.type
_entity_poly.pdbx_seq_one_letter_code
_entity_poly.pdbx_strand_id
1 'polypeptide(L)'
;MKLKKIKLKNFKMHESKEFEFNDDVNIIVGDNECGKSSLLEAIEICLNFTYRGKPLNSELTTDLFNEKCIKKYLDGDKSQNSLPEIKIEAYLEGDANLKGTNNDDKDDTEGIFIRIFFDDDLTDSYSSFIKKPDDVKTLPIEFYKTEWYSFAWNRLTFHNKKVNCLFVDPSRLHPTYGRSKYINSIINATLEKPERSILNLNFRQLKSRFDNEEKVIEINKGLDVENDITSKNLKITTDIGGKSSWESNLELTVDDVSFNQIGKGEQNQIQIKLALQNKADDVDIIMLEEPENHLSHINLVKLISYIEKKNNDKQLFLTTHSSYVLNKLSINKLCLLSSEYSRLGNIDKETIKTLKRFPGYDTLRVILAEHPILVEGPSDELILKKIYLKKHGCLPEENGIDIIVVRGIGFKSYLNVVKPLKHKIRVVKDNDGNYKKNIHDWSLNYKDCDFITYYSDKSNDSNSLEPAIINSNSDSETNLDKLAKVMLSTQTYNKYNKINGLDKKKEFFTQWYDGEDSGKKKVDSAIRIFDNNEEIKFPDYLTKAVQYE
;
A
#
# COMPACT_ATOMS: atom_id res chain seq x y z
N MET A 1 15.52 16.28 12.84
CA MET A 1 16.00 14.87 12.78
C MET A 1 15.61 14.24 11.44
N LYS A 2 16.36 13.26 10.90
CA LYS A 2 15.98 12.49 9.70
C LYS A 2 16.11 10.98 9.93
N LEU A 3 15.16 10.18 9.47
CA LEU A 3 15.24 8.71 9.46
C LEU A 3 15.85 8.23 8.14
N LYS A 4 17.04 7.65 8.18
CA LYS A 4 17.75 7.17 6.99
C LYS A 4 17.43 5.73 6.66
N LYS A 5 17.34 4.91 7.71
CA LYS A 5 17.14 3.48 7.58
C LYS A 5 16.36 2.95 8.77
N ILE A 6 15.54 1.92 8.55
CA ILE A 6 14.97 1.11 9.62
C ILE A 6 15.22 -0.38 9.35
N LYS A 7 15.64 -1.11 10.39
CA LYS A 7 15.77 -2.57 10.36
C LYS A 7 14.74 -3.21 11.27
N LEU A 8 14.04 -4.21 10.75
CA LEU A 8 13.00 -4.95 11.43
C LEU A 8 13.42 -6.41 11.58
N LYS A 9 13.25 -6.95 12.79
CA LYS A 9 13.43 -8.37 13.11
C LYS A 9 12.17 -8.89 13.80
N ASN A 10 11.63 -9.98 13.26
CA ASN A 10 10.46 -10.71 13.76
C ASN A 10 9.21 -9.84 13.99
N PHE A 11 9.01 -8.77 13.23
CA PHE A 11 7.89 -7.84 13.42
C PHE A 11 6.81 -8.03 12.36
N LYS A 12 5.63 -8.48 12.76
CA LYS A 12 4.49 -8.79 11.87
C LYS A 12 4.94 -9.61 10.66
N MET A 13 4.63 -9.22 9.43
CA MET A 13 5.07 -9.98 8.25
C MET A 13 6.58 -9.93 7.97
N HIS A 14 7.34 -9.06 8.64
CA HIS A 14 8.77 -8.87 8.41
C HIS A 14 9.61 -9.71 9.38
N GLU A 15 10.04 -10.88 8.92
CA GLU A 15 10.99 -11.75 9.66
C GLU A 15 12.35 -11.06 9.83
N SER A 16 12.91 -10.56 8.73
CA SER A 16 14.11 -9.73 8.71
C SER A 16 14.05 -8.80 7.49
N LYS A 17 13.95 -7.49 7.70
CA LYS A 17 13.84 -6.53 6.59
C LYS A 17 14.53 -5.20 6.90
N GLU A 18 15.13 -4.61 5.88
CA GLU A 18 15.80 -3.31 5.94
C GLU A 18 15.16 -2.38 4.91
N PHE A 19 14.88 -1.15 5.34
CA PHE A 19 14.30 -0.10 4.48
C PHE A 19 15.15 1.15 4.58
N GLU A 20 15.53 1.71 3.44
CA GLU A 20 16.25 2.99 3.34
C GLU A 20 15.36 4.10 2.79
N PHE A 21 15.54 5.33 3.25
CA PHE A 21 14.65 6.43 2.92
C PHE A 21 15.37 7.63 2.32
N ASN A 22 14.62 8.45 1.61
CA ASN A 22 15.00 9.79 1.18
C ASN A 22 14.88 10.78 2.34
N ASP A 23 15.67 11.84 2.29
CA ASP A 23 15.74 12.88 3.32
C ASP A 23 14.50 13.77 3.41
N ASP A 24 13.72 13.83 2.33
CA ASP A 24 12.57 14.71 2.19
C ASP A 24 11.26 13.91 2.20
N VAL A 25 10.89 13.30 1.08
CA VAL A 25 9.58 12.67 0.87
C VAL A 25 9.77 11.22 0.43
N ASN A 26 9.04 10.34 1.09
CA ASN A 26 9.06 8.91 0.90
C ASN A 26 7.64 8.44 0.58
N ILE A 27 7.40 8.14 -0.69
CA ILE A 27 6.11 7.63 -1.16
C ILE A 27 6.23 6.13 -1.29
N ILE A 28 5.73 5.42 -0.29
CA ILE A 28 5.74 3.97 -0.20
C ILE A 28 4.58 3.42 -1.03
N VAL A 29 4.91 2.78 -2.14
CA VAL A 29 3.97 2.20 -3.10
C VAL A 29 4.08 0.69 -3.08
N GLY A 30 2.95 0.01 -3.01
CA GLY A 30 2.90 -1.44 -3.04
C GLY A 30 1.46 -1.93 -2.97
N ASP A 31 1.24 -3.20 -3.30
CA ASP A 31 -0.10 -3.80 -3.25
C ASP A 31 -0.60 -3.92 -1.80
N ASN A 32 -1.86 -4.28 -1.64
CA ASN A 32 -2.41 -4.64 -0.34
C ASN A 32 -1.58 -5.76 0.31
N GLU A 33 -1.51 -5.74 1.63
CA GLU A 33 -0.82 -6.77 2.42
C GLU A 33 0.71 -6.87 2.20
N CYS A 34 1.36 -5.98 1.43
CA CYS A 34 2.82 -6.01 1.24
C CYS A 34 3.63 -5.40 2.40
N GLY A 35 2.97 -4.90 3.46
CA GLY A 35 3.62 -4.44 4.69
C GLY A 35 3.79 -2.93 4.82
N LYS A 36 3.15 -2.12 3.97
CA LYS A 36 3.18 -0.64 4.04
C LYS A 36 2.79 -0.12 5.43
N SER A 37 1.65 -0.58 5.96
CA SER A 37 1.14 -0.19 7.28
C SER A 37 2.05 -0.70 8.40
N SER A 38 2.55 -1.93 8.29
CA SER A 38 3.51 -2.52 9.24
C SER A 38 4.79 -1.69 9.30
N LEU A 39 5.28 -1.17 8.17
CA LEU A 39 6.44 -0.28 8.14
C LEU A 39 6.18 1.03 8.89
N LEU A 40 5.05 1.71 8.63
CA LEU A 40 4.70 2.94 9.34
C LEU A 40 4.52 2.71 10.84
N GLU A 41 3.88 1.60 11.22
CA GLU A 41 3.70 1.22 12.63
C GLU A 41 5.03 0.88 13.31
N ALA A 42 5.97 0.25 12.62
CA ALA A 42 7.32 0.02 13.15
C ALA A 42 8.07 1.33 13.40
N ILE A 43 7.93 2.31 12.49
CA ILE A 43 8.46 3.67 12.69
C ILE A 43 7.78 4.33 13.90
N GLU A 44 6.45 4.26 14.03
CA GLU A 44 5.73 4.82 15.19
C GLU A 44 6.22 4.19 16.50
N ILE A 45 6.33 2.87 16.55
CA ILE A 45 6.81 2.13 17.71
C ILE A 45 8.21 2.61 18.08
N CYS A 46 9.16 2.56 17.14
CA CYS A 46 10.57 2.87 17.41
C CYS A 46 10.79 4.33 17.85
N LEU A 47 10.09 5.28 17.22
CA LEU A 47 10.32 6.71 17.43
C LEU A 47 9.49 7.31 18.58
N ASN A 48 8.28 6.78 18.84
CA ASN A 48 7.39 7.31 19.87
C ASN A 48 7.15 6.37 21.05
N PHE A 49 7.58 5.11 21.00
CA PHE A 49 7.23 4.07 21.99
C PHE A 49 5.70 3.89 22.13
N THR A 50 4.99 4.08 21.03
CA THR A 50 3.53 3.95 20.94
C THR A 50 3.14 3.05 19.79
N TYR A 51 2.03 2.35 19.95
CA TYR A 51 1.39 1.59 18.88
C TYR A 51 -0.07 2.06 18.76
N ARG A 52 -0.44 2.57 17.58
CA ARG A 52 -1.81 3.06 17.31
C ARG A 52 -2.24 4.17 18.28
N GLY A 53 -1.32 5.07 18.62
CA GLY A 53 -1.57 6.19 19.53
C GLY A 53 -1.68 5.85 21.02
N LYS A 54 -1.42 4.60 21.42
CA LYS A 54 -1.37 4.16 22.83
C LYS A 54 0.05 3.71 23.22
N PRO A 55 0.43 3.74 24.51
CA PRO A 55 1.74 3.25 24.95
C PRO A 55 1.97 1.78 24.56
N LEU A 56 3.17 1.46 24.05
CA LEU A 56 3.51 0.11 23.55
C LEU A 56 3.21 -1.00 24.58
N ASN A 57 3.56 -0.79 25.84
CA ASN A 57 3.39 -1.80 26.90
C ASN A 57 1.93 -2.17 27.17
N SER A 58 0.98 -1.29 26.87
CA SER A 58 -0.46 -1.57 27.05
C SER A 58 -1.08 -2.34 25.89
N GLU A 59 -0.40 -2.44 24.76
CA GLU A 59 -0.90 -3.04 23.51
C GLU A 59 0.02 -4.17 23.02
N LEU A 60 0.84 -4.73 23.91
CA LEU A 60 1.70 -5.87 23.59
C LEU A 60 0.82 -7.10 23.32
N THR A 61 0.89 -7.62 22.10
CA THR A 61 0.19 -8.85 21.71
C THR A 61 1.12 -9.77 20.92
N THR A 62 0.77 -11.06 20.86
CA THR A 62 1.46 -12.05 20.03
C THR A 62 1.44 -11.68 18.55
N ASP A 63 0.44 -10.92 18.09
CA ASP A 63 0.27 -10.51 16.69
C ASP A 63 1.33 -9.50 16.22
N LEU A 64 2.11 -8.92 17.15
CA LEU A 64 3.27 -8.11 16.81
C LEU A 64 4.45 -8.98 16.33
N PHE A 65 4.50 -10.25 16.72
CA PHE A 65 5.56 -11.17 16.33
C PHE A 65 5.29 -11.78 14.95
N ASN A 66 6.37 -12.08 14.23
CA ASN A 66 6.28 -12.76 12.95
C ASN A 66 5.79 -14.20 13.13
N GLU A 67 4.82 -14.60 12.30
CA GLU A 67 4.21 -15.93 12.38
C GLU A 67 5.25 -17.07 12.30
N LYS A 68 6.29 -16.92 11.48
CA LYS A 68 7.32 -17.96 11.33
C LYS A 68 8.16 -18.12 12.59
N CYS A 69 8.46 -17.03 13.31
CA CYS A 69 9.24 -17.13 14.53
C CYS A 69 8.41 -17.74 15.67
N ILE A 70 7.11 -17.46 15.72
CA ILE A 70 6.16 -18.11 16.63
C ILE A 70 6.09 -19.60 16.32
N LYS A 71 5.87 -20.00 15.06
CA LYS A 71 5.84 -21.41 14.64
C LYS A 71 7.14 -22.13 15.00
N LYS A 72 8.29 -21.51 14.70
CA LYS A 72 9.61 -22.07 15.04
C LYS A 72 9.78 -22.35 16.53
N TYR A 73 9.22 -21.50 17.39
CA TYR A 73 9.23 -21.70 18.84
C TYR A 73 8.25 -22.79 19.28
N LEU A 74 7.00 -22.75 18.79
CA LEU A 74 5.95 -23.69 19.19
C LEU A 74 6.22 -25.13 18.73
N ASP A 75 6.77 -25.29 17.53
CA ASP A 75 7.11 -26.59 16.92
C ASP A 75 8.51 -27.08 17.32
N GLY A 76 9.32 -26.19 17.92
CA GLY A 76 10.73 -26.43 18.24
C GLY A 76 11.01 -26.77 19.70
N ASP A 77 12.25 -26.49 20.12
CA ASP A 77 12.67 -26.55 21.52
C ASP A 77 12.04 -25.37 22.25
N LYS A 78 11.13 -25.60 23.21
CA LYS A 78 10.44 -24.55 23.99
C LYS A 78 11.31 -23.99 25.13
N SER A 79 12.63 -24.04 24.99
CA SER A 79 13.57 -23.50 25.96
C SER A 79 13.64 -21.98 25.90
N GLN A 80 14.18 -21.35 26.94
CA GLN A 80 14.33 -19.89 26.99
C GLN A 80 15.12 -19.32 25.79
N ASN A 81 16.13 -20.06 25.33
CA ASN A 81 17.02 -19.60 24.25
C ASN A 81 16.35 -19.60 22.87
N SER A 82 15.21 -20.28 22.72
CA SER A 82 14.47 -20.32 21.45
C SER A 82 13.39 -19.25 21.36
N LEU A 83 13.09 -18.56 22.47
CA LEU A 83 12.10 -17.49 22.50
C LEU A 83 12.49 -16.38 21.51
N PRO A 84 11.60 -16.03 20.57
CA PRO A 84 11.89 -14.99 19.60
C PRO A 84 11.95 -13.62 20.27
N GLU A 85 12.79 -12.72 19.77
CA GLU A 85 12.75 -11.29 20.11
C GLU A 85 12.27 -10.48 18.90
N ILE A 86 11.52 -9.40 19.16
CA ILE A 86 11.33 -8.31 18.19
C ILE A 86 12.44 -7.30 18.41
N LYS A 87 13.09 -6.88 17.33
CA LYS A 87 14.03 -5.77 17.34
C LYS A 87 13.71 -4.82 16.20
N ILE A 88 13.57 -3.54 16.52
CA ILE A 88 13.34 -2.47 15.55
C ILE A 88 14.42 -1.43 15.75
N GLU A 89 15.28 -1.23 14.75
CA GLU A 89 16.38 -0.26 14.79
C GLU A 89 16.13 0.87 13.80
N ALA A 90 16.06 2.10 14.28
CA ALA A 90 15.94 3.31 13.47
C ALA A 90 17.28 4.04 13.43
N TYR A 91 17.87 4.12 12.24
CA TYR A 91 19.11 4.83 11.95
C TYR A 91 18.77 6.26 11.59
N LEU A 92 19.22 7.19 12.43
CA LEU A 92 18.84 8.60 12.39
C LEU A 92 20.02 9.48 11.97
N GLU A 93 19.74 10.72 11.59
CA GLU A 93 20.74 11.77 11.42
C GLU A 93 20.21 13.07 12.04
N GLY A 94 21.08 13.74 12.81
CA GLY A 94 20.84 15.08 13.34
C GLY A 94 21.01 15.22 14.85
N ASP A 95 21.43 14.17 15.57
CA ASP A 95 21.75 14.25 16.99
C ASP A 95 22.88 13.28 17.38
N ALA A 96 24.08 13.84 17.56
CA ALA A 96 25.27 13.10 17.94
C ALA A 96 25.16 12.36 19.29
N ASN A 97 24.23 12.73 20.17
CA ASN A 97 24.01 12.02 21.45
C ASN A 97 23.40 10.62 21.24
N LEU A 98 22.85 10.36 20.07
CA LEU A 98 22.31 9.06 19.68
C LEU A 98 23.38 8.14 19.08
N LYS A 99 24.59 8.64 18.87
CA LYS A 99 25.66 7.95 18.15
C LYS A 99 26.32 6.84 18.99
N GLY A 100 26.43 5.65 18.43
CA GLY A 100 27.22 4.56 18.99
C GLY A 100 27.09 3.27 18.18
N THR A 101 27.65 2.18 18.71
CA THR A 101 27.77 0.89 18.02
C THR A 101 26.74 -0.16 18.46
N ASN A 102 25.76 0.22 19.29
CA ASN A 102 24.73 -0.70 19.79
C ASN A 102 23.58 -0.91 18.80
N ASN A 103 23.95 -1.30 17.58
CA ASN A 103 23.07 -1.77 16.52
C ASN A 103 23.53 -3.15 16.03
N ASP A 104 22.74 -3.79 15.18
CA ASP A 104 23.06 -5.12 14.64
C ASP A 104 24.25 -5.09 13.67
N ASP A 105 24.43 -3.99 12.93
CA ASP A 105 25.55 -3.82 11.98
C ASP A 105 26.90 -3.54 12.67
N LYS A 106 26.88 -3.15 13.95
CA LYS A 106 28.03 -2.65 14.73
C LYS A 106 28.67 -1.38 14.17
N ASP A 107 27.92 -0.64 13.35
CA ASP A 107 28.36 0.63 12.79
C ASP A 107 28.35 1.73 13.86
N ASP A 108 29.36 2.59 13.88
CA ASP A 108 29.37 3.79 14.74
C ASP A 108 28.51 4.89 14.12
N THR A 109 27.21 4.85 14.39
CA THR A 109 26.21 5.71 13.75
C THR A 109 25.13 6.17 14.72
N GLU A 110 24.37 7.19 14.32
CA GLU A 110 23.27 7.77 15.09
C GLU A 110 22.01 6.91 14.94
N GLY A 111 21.34 6.62 16.04
CA GLY A 111 20.06 5.92 15.99
C GLY A 111 19.53 5.46 17.32
N ILE A 112 18.38 4.81 17.26
CA ILE A 112 17.66 4.27 18.40
C ILE A 112 17.10 2.89 18.06
N PHE A 113 16.82 2.10 19.08
CA PHE A 113 16.16 0.81 18.88
C PHE A 113 15.14 0.52 19.98
N ILE A 114 14.19 -0.33 19.63
CA ILE A 114 13.32 -1.03 20.57
C ILE A 114 13.60 -2.51 20.51
N ARG A 115 13.57 -3.14 21.69
CA ARG A 115 13.60 -4.60 21.83
C ARG A 115 12.41 -5.05 22.66
N ILE A 116 11.77 -6.12 22.20
CA ILE A 116 10.75 -6.86 22.95
C ILE A 116 11.28 -8.28 23.04
N PHE A 117 11.71 -8.68 24.23
CA PHE A 117 12.44 -9.93 24.45
C PHE A 117 12.13 -10.50 25.83
N PHE A 118 12.51 -11.75 26.05
CA PHE A 118 12.33 -12.44 27.32
C PHE A 118 12.94 -11.65 28.49
N ASP A 119 12.22 -11.57 29.60
CA ASP A 119 12.71 -10.97 30.83
C ASP A 119 13.48 -12.00 31.66
N ASP A 120 14.81 -11.86 31.69
CA ASP A 120 15.69 -12.76 32.44
C ASP A 120 15.34 -12.88 33.93
N ASP A 121 14.69 -11.87 34.51
CA ASP A 121 14.20 -11.90 35.90
C ASP A 121 13.08 -12.94 36.12
N LEU A 122 12.45 -13.43 35.04
CA LEU A 122 11.37 -14.41 35.06
C LEU A 122 11.81 -15.83 34.66
N THR A 123 13.12 -16.08 34.57
CA THR A 123 13.72 -17.37 34.18
C THR A 123 13.15 -18.54 34.97
N ASP A 124 13.03 -18.43 36.30
CA ASP A 124 12.55 -19.52 37.16
C ASP A 124 11.06 -19.83 36.93
N SER A 125 10.26 -18.77 36.73
CA SER A 125 8.82 -18.88 36.44
C SER A 125 8.58 -19.55 35.09
N TYR A 126 9.34 -19.13 34.07
CA TYR A 126 9.26 -19.73 32.75
C TYR A 126 9.73 -21.20 32.73
N SER A 127 10.85 -21.49 33.40
CA SER A 127 11.36 -22.86 33.57
C SER A 127 10.33 -23.78 34.23
N SER A 128 9.50 -23.25 35.13
CA SER A 128 8.42 -24.00 35.76
C SER A 128 7.21 -24.19 34.82
N PHE A 129 6.90 -23.19 34.00
CA PHE A 129 5.84 -23.24 33.00
C PHE A 129 6.10 -24.30 31.91
N ILE A 130 7.33 -24.40 31.41
CA ILE A 130 7.69 -25.32 30.32
C ILE A 130 7.87 -26.79 30.76
N LYS A 131 7.80 -27.11 32.06
CA LYS A 131 7.83 -28.49 32.56
C LYS A 131 6.69 -29.35 32.00
N LYS A 132 5.61 -28.72 31.54
CA LYS A 132 4.53 -29.33 30.77
C LYS A 132 4.49 -28.71 29.37
N PRO A 133 5.42 -29.10 28.48
CA PRO A 133 5.57 -28.44 27.19
C PRO A 133 4.31 -28.57 26.30
N ASP A 134 3.51 -29.62 26.48
CA ASP A 134 2.24 -29.82 25.77
C ASP A 134 1.18 -28.75 26.07
N ASP A 135 1.31 -28.03 27.20
CA ASP A 135 0.39 -26.96 27.58
C ASP A 135 0.71 -25.62 26.89
N VAL A 136 1.89 -25.48 26.28
CA VAL A 136 2.33 -24.26 25.59
C VAL A 136 1.70 -24.19 24.19
N LYS A 137 0.56 -23.48 24.09
CA LYS A 137 -0.19 -23.32 22.83
C LYS A 137 0.05 -21.99 22.11
N THR A 138 0.66 -21.03 22.79
CA THR A 138 0.94 -19.69 22.26
C THR A 138 2.27 -19.17 22.80
N LEU A 139 2.78 -18.11 22.19
CA LEU A 139 3.97 -17.41 22.69
C LEU A 139 3.61 -16.70 24.02
N PRO A 140 4.31 -17.01 25.13
CA PRO A 140 3.94 -16.49 26.44
C PRO A 140 4.55 -15.10 26.66
N ILE A 141 3.90 -14.10 26.05
CA ILE A 141 4.34 -12.70 26.06
C ILE A 141 4.34 -12.08 27.46
N GLU A 142 3.70 -12.71 28.44
CA GLU A 142 3.72 -12.30 29.85
C GLU A 142 5.12 -12.35 30.46
N PHE A 143 6.02 -13.16 29.89
CA PHE A 143 7.42 -13.23 30.31
C PHE A 143 8.34 -12.28 29.54
N TYR A 144 7.80 -11.34 28.77
CA TYR A 144 8.58 -10.41 27.96
C TYR A 144 8.66 -9.04 28.61
N LYS A 145 9.79 -8.36 28.38
CA LYS A 145 9.98 -6.94 28.68
C LYS A 145 10.28 -6.14 27.41
N THR A 146 10.14 -4.83 27.54
CA THR A 146 10.42 -3.86 26.47
C THR A 146 11.54 -2.92 26.88
N GLU A 147 12.45 -2.68 25.94
CA GLU A 147 13.57 -1.75 26.11
C GLU A 147 13.59 -0.74 24.98
N TRP A 148 13.93 0.51 25.32
CA TRP A 148 14.05 1.62 24.37
C TRP A 148 15.31 2.42 24.66
N TYR A 149 16.26 2.39 23.72
CA TYR A 149 17.60 2.93 23.90
C TYR A 149 18.12 3.58 22.62
N SER A 150 19.09 4.48 22.76
CA SER A 150 19.90 4.93 21.64
C SER A 150 21.04 3.94 21.31
N PHE A 151 21.68 4.11 20.14
CA PHE A 151 22.89 3.33 19.80
C PHE A 151 24.08 3.67 20.71
N ALA A 152 24.02 4.79 21.43
CA ALA A 152 24.94 5.14 22.51
C ALA A 152 24.67 4.40 23.85
N TRP A 153 23.69 3.48 23.88
CA TRP A 153 23.25 2.77 25.10
C TRP A 153 22.61 3.67 26.16
N ASN A 154 22.06 4.82 25.76
CA ASN A 154 21.31 5.70 26.66
C ASN A 154 19.83 5.34 26.64
N ARG A 155 19.23 5.13 27.82
CA ARG A 155 17.80 4.81 27.95
C ARG A 155 16.93 5.99 27.51
N LEU A 156 15.93 5.70 26.68
CA LEU A 156 14.96 6.67 26.20
C LEU A 156 13.65 6.60 27.02
N THR A 157 13.03 7.76 27.15
CA THR A 157 11.77 8.01 27.86
C THR A 157 11.01 9.09 27.08
N PHE A 158 9.71 9.23 27.36
CA PHE A 158 8.90 10.27 26.72
C PHE A 158 9.40 11.71 26.96
N HIS A 159 10.17 11.95 28.03
CA HIS A 159 10.69 13.27 28.37
C HIS A 159 12.05 13.61 27.74
N ASN A 160 12.87 12.59 27.43
CA ASN A 160 14.22 12.79 26.88
C ASN A 160 14.36 12.33 25.42
N LYS A 161 13.28 11.83 24.80
CA LYS A 161 13.28 11.50 23.37
C LYS A 161 13.65 12.72 22.54
N LYS A 162 14.44 12.47 21.49
CA LYS A 162 15.03 13.51 20.63
C LYS A 162 14.37 13.60 19.26
N VAL A 163 13.44 12.69 18.99
CA VAL A 163 12.74 12.58 17.72
C VAL A 163 11.25 12.44 18.00
N ASN A 164 10.46 13.16 17.22
CA ASN A 164 9.01 13.09 17.28
C ASN A 164 8.44 12.76 15.90
N CYS A 165 7.56 11.75 15.85
CA CYS A 165 6.79 11.45 14.65
C CYS A 165 5.29 11.68 14.86
N LEU A 166 4.62 12.21 13.84
CA LEU A 166 3.17 12.32 13.76
C LEU A 166 2.66 11.26 12.78
N PHE A 167 1.87 10.32 13.29
CA PHE A 167 1.16 9.36 12.45
C PHE A 167 -0.30 9.79 12.27
N VAL A 168 -0.72 10.02 11.02
CA VAL A 168 -2.10 10.34 10.66
C VAL A 168 -2.66 9.20 9.82
N ASP A 169 -3.66 8.51 10.34
CA ASP A 169 -4.48 7.55 9.61
C ASP A 169 -5.95 8.01 9.70
N PRO A 170 -6.52 8.57 8.61
CA PRO A 170 -7.93 8.99 8.56
C PRO A 170 -8.93 7.91 8.99
N SER A 171 -8.63 6.63 8.75
CA SER A 171 -9.53 5.52 9.10
C SER A 171 -9.58 5.26 10.61
N ARG A 172 -8.46 5.47 11.33
CA ARG A 172 -8.38 5.34 12.80
C ARG A 172 -9.00 6.53 13.53
N LEU A 173 -9.32 7.60 12.82
CA LEU A 173 -9.89 8.83 13.37
C LEU A 173 -11.42 8.70 13.45
N HIS A 174 -11.89 7.68 14.16
CA HIS A 174 -13.32 7.39 14.29
C HIS A 174 -14.05 8.57 14.98
N PRO A 175 -15.21 9.02 14.46
CA PRO A 175 -15.91 10.22 14.93
C PRO A 175 -16.33 10.16 16.41
N THR A 176 -16.53 8.98 17.00
CA THR A 176 -17.07 8.84 18.36
C THR A 176 -16.06 9.15 19.48
N TYR A 177 -14.77 8.81 19.30
CA TYR A 177 -13.71 9.13 20.29
C TYR A 177 -12.81 10.30 19.85
N GLY A 178 -12.82 10.62 18.55
CA GLY A 178 -12.07 11.74 17.98
C GLY A 178 -12.73 13.11 18.14
N ARG A 179 -14.07 13.21 18.21
CA ARG A 179 -14.82 14.49 18.17
C ARG A 179 -14.29 15.52 19.17
N SER A 180 -14.21 15.16 20.45
CA SER A 180 -13.72 16.07 21.49
C SER A 180 -12.23 16.34 21.37
N LYS A 181 -11.41 15.36 20.95
CA LYS A 181 -9.97 15.53 20.79
C LYS A 181 -9.64 16.47 19.63
N TYR A 182 -10.37 16.40 18.53
CA TYR A 182 -10.22 17.28 17.37
C TYR A 182 -10.66 18.69 17.66
N ILE A 183 -11.87 18.86 18.20
CA ILE A 183 -12.38 20.17 18.60
C ILE A 183 -11.44 20.79 19.65
N ASN A 184 -10.99 20.01 20.63
CA ASN A 184 -9.99 20.47 21.60
C ASN A 184 -8.71 20.92 20.91
N SER A 185 -8.22 20.19 19.92
CA SER A 185 -6.98 20.55 19.24
C SER A 185 -7.14 21.82 18.40
N ILE A 186 -8.26 21.98 17.69
CA ILE A 186 -8.59 23.22 16.96
C ILE A 186 -8.68 24.40 17.93
N ILE A 187 -9.50 24.29 18.99
CA ILE A 187 -9.63 25.32 20.02
C ILE A 187 -8.25 25.62 20.63
N ASN A 188 -7.43 24.59 20.82
CA ASN A 188 -6.11 24.75 21.39
C ASN A 188 -5.07 25.39 20.45
N ALA A 189 -5.24 25.26 19.14
CA ALA A 189 -4.35 25.87 18.15
C ALA A 189 -4.80 27.27 17.73
N THR A 190 -6.12 27.52 17.71
CA THR A 190 -6.68 28.76 17.17
C THR A 190 -6.93 29.82 18.23
N LEU A 191 -7.29 29.42 19.45
CA LEU A 191 -7.72 30.36 20.50
C LEU A 191 -6.65 30.50 21.58
N GLU A 192 -6.38 31.72 22.01
CA GLU A 192 -5.50 31.97 23.15
C GLU A 192 -6.18 31.60 24.49
N LYS A 193 -5.38 31.42 25.55
CA LYS A 193 -5.88 31.06 26.89
C LYS A 193 -6.98 31.99 27.42
N PRO A 194 -6.93 33.33 27.22
CA PRO A 194 -8.02 34.23 27.62
C PRO A 194 -9.33 33.94 26.89
N GLU A 195 -9.27 33.72 25.57
CA GLU A 195 -10.45 33.49 24.72
C GLU A 195 -11.16 32.18 25.08
N ARG A 196 -10.40 31.12 25.34
CA ARG A 196 -10.96 29.84 25.83
C ARG A 196 -11.66 29.99 27.16
N SER A 197 -11.11 30.81 28.05
CA SER A 197 -11.69 31.06 29.37
C SER A 197 -13.03 31.79 29.26
N ILE A 198 -13.14 32.75 28.32
CA ILE A 198 -14.39 33.45 28.00
C ILE A 198 -15.43 32.50 27.41
N LEU A 199 -15.04 31.64 26.46
CA LEU A 199 -15.94 30.65 25.85
C LEU A 199 -16.49 29.67 26.89
N ASN A 200 -15.64 29.12 27.76
CA ASN A 200 -16.08 28.23 28.84
C ASN A 200 -17.03 28.94 29.80
N LEU A 201 -16.76 30.21 30.15
CA LEU A 201 -17.66 31.01 30.99
C LEU A 201 -19.03 31.20 30.33
N ASN A 202 -19.07 31.59 29.05
CA ASN A 202 -20.31 31.79 28.30
C ASN A 202 -21.12 30.50 28.19
N PHE A 203 -20.46 29.36 27.96
CA PHE A 203 -21.11 28.06 27.91
C PHE A 203 -21.72 27.66 29.27
N ARG A 204 -21.00 27.90 30.36
CA ARG A 204 -21.53 27.70 31.73
C ARG A 204 -22.72 28.59 32.03
N GLN A 205 -22.70 29.85 31.57
CA GLN A 205 -23.84 30.75 31.70
C GLN A 205 -25.06 30.25 30.92
N LEU A 206 -24.87 29.70 29.72
CA LEU A 206 -25.95 29.11 28.93
C LEU A 206 -26.57 27.89 29.63
N LYS A 207 -25.76 27.00 30.20
CA LYS A 207 -26.22 25.88 31.05
C LYS A 207 -27.04 26.36 32.25
N SER A 208 -26.54 27.39 32.94
CA SER A 208 -27.27 27.99 34.07
C SER A 208 -28.59 28.65 33.64
N ARG A 209 -28.70 29.20 32.43
CA ARG A 209 -29.97 29.72 31.91
C ARG A 209 -30.98 28.62 31.66
N PHE A 210 -30.55 27.47 31.13
CA PHE A 210 -31.44 26.31 30.93
C PHE A 210 -32.09 25.85 32.24
N ASP A 211 -31.34 25.80 33.35
CA ASP A 211 -31.90 25.43 34.66
C ASP A 211 -32.97 26.42 35.18
N ASN A 212 -32.98 27.65 34.66
CA ASN A 212 -33.92 28.71 35.02
C ASN A 212 -35.09 28.87 34.05
N GLU A 213 -35.18 28.05 32.99
CA GLU A 213 -36.33 28.04 32.08
C GLU A 213 -37.60 27.58 32.80
N GLU A 214 -38.72 28.27 32.61
CA GLU A 214 -39.95 28.02 33.36
C GLU A 214 -40.43 26.57 33.26
N LYS A 215 -40.36 25.98 32.06
CA LYS A 215 -40.71 24.58 31.82
C LYS A 215 -39.80 23.60 32.55
N VAL A 216 -38.51 23.90 32.70
CA VAL A 216 -37.56 23.05 33.43
C VAL A 216 -37.85 23.12 34.93
N ILE A 217 -38.17 24.31 35.44
CA ILE A 217 -38.61 24.49 36.84
C ILE A 217 -39.93 23.74 37.10
N GLU A 218 -40.88 23.76 36.17
CA GLU A 218 -42.14 23.03 36.26
C GLU A 218 -41.94 21.51 36.29
N ILE A 219 -41.14 20.97 35.36
CA ILE A 219 -40.77 19.55 35.35
C ILE A 219 -40.12 19.15 36.67
N ASN A 220 -39.17 19.95 37.18
CA ASN A 220 -38.50 19.70 38.44
C ASN A 220 -39.43 19.73 39.66
N LYS A 221 -40.53 20.49 39.62
CA LYS A 221 -41.56 20.45 40.67
C LYS A 221 -42.36 19.14 40.67
N GLY A 222 -42.44 18.45 39.53
CA GLY A 222 -43.22 17.23 39.34
C GLY A 222 -42.44 15.91 39.50
N LEU A 223 -41.13 15.94 39.75
CA LEU A 223 -40.27 14.74 39.69
C LEU A 223 -40.46 13.73 40.83
N ASP A 224 -40.78 14.19 42.04
CA ASP A 224 -40.98 13.34 43.21
C ASP A 224 -41.94 14.03 44.19
N VAL A 225 -43.16 14.31 43.70
CA VAL A 225 -44.17 15.09 44.46
C VAL A 225 -44.56 14.39 45.77
N GLU A 226 -44.60 13.05 45.74
CA GLU A 226 -45.02 12.22 46.88
C GLU A 226 -43.83 11.87 47.82
N ASN A 227 -42.58 12.21 47.45
CA ASN A 227 -41.32 11.85 48.14
C ASN A 227 -41.14 10.33 48.31
N ASP A 228 -41.66 9.55 47.36
CA ASP A 228 -41.57 8.08 47.37
C ASP A 228 -40.13 7.60 47.12
N ILE A 229 -39.32 8.40 46.43
CA ILE A 229 -37.94 8.06 46.05
C ILE A 229 -36.96 8.62 47.07
N THR A 230 -37.12 9.88 47.49
CA THR A 230 -36.25 10.48 48.50
C THR A 230 -36.97 11.51 49.36
N SER A 231 -36.63 11.59 50.65
CA SER A 231 -37.11 12.64 51.55
C SER A 231 -36.46 14.01 51.33
N LYS A 232 -35.64 14.16 50.28
CA LYS A 232 -34.95 15.39 49.91
C LYS A 232 -35.46 15.89 48.56
N ASN A 233 -35.31 17.19 48.30
CA ASN A 233 -35.73 17.77 47.03
C ASN A 233 -34.90 17.20 45.86
N LEU A 234 -35.55 16.40 45.01
CA LEU A 234 -34.97 15.83 43.81
C LEU A 234 -35.09 16.82 42.64
N LYS A 235 -33.97 17.11 41.96
CA LYS A 235 -33.95 17.99 40.79
C LYS A 235 -33.06 17.42 39.70
N ILE A 236 -33.49 17.57 38.45
CA ILE A 236 -32.65 17.47 37.26
C ILE A 236 -32.02 18.85 37.05
N THR A 237 -30.70 18.90 37.01
CA THR A 237 -29.92 20.12 36.77
C THR A 237 -28.85 19.86 35.73
N THR A 238 -28.39 20.91 35.06
CA THR A 238 -27.25 20.80 34.14
C THR A 238 -25.94 20.60 34.92
N ASP A 239 -25.08 19.70 34.43
CA ASP A 239 -23.74 19.53 35.00
C ASP A 239 -22.84 20.73 34.65
N ILE A 240 -22.65 21.63 35.63
CA ILE A 240 -21.82 22.83 35.57
C ILE A 240 -20.44 22.59 36.25
N GLY A 241 -20.25 21.46 36.94
CA GLY A 241 -19.11 21.21 37.82
C GLY A 241 -17.79 21.00 37.07
N GLY A 242 -17.82 20.40 35.88
CA GLY A 242 -16.63 20.07 35.10
C GLY A 242 -15.94 21.31 34.50
N LYS A 243 -14.62 21.48 34.75
CA LYS A 243 -13.79 22.50 34.07
C LYS A 243 -13.47 22.17 32.61
N SER A 244 -13.62 20.91 32.20
CA SER A 244 -13.10 20.35 30.93
C SER A 244 -14.13 19.53 30.14
N SER A 245 -15.43 19.78 30.36
CA SER A 245 -16.53 19.00 29.75
C SER A 245 -17.41 19.86 28.83
N TRP A 246 -17.00 21.09 28.49
CA TRP A 246 -17.80 21.93 27.60
C TRP A 246 -17.47 21.64 26.13
N GLU A 247 -16.22 21.28 25.86
CA GLU A 247 -15.71 20.98 24.53
C GLU A 247 -16.32 19.70 23.93
N SER A 248 -16.76 18.76 24.77
CA SER A 248 -17.49 17.55 24.36
C SER A 248 -18.88 17.86 23.79
N ASN A 249 -19.45 19.02 24.11
CA ASN A 249 -20.77 19.47 23.66
C ASN A 249 -20.72 20.33 22.40
N LEU A 250 -19.53 20.59 21.85
CA LEU A 250 -19.38 21.37 20.64
C LEU A 250 -19.45 20.50 19.38
N GLU A 251 -19.78 21.14 18.28
CA GLU A 251 -19.80 20.54 16.96
C GLU A 251 -19.00 21.39 15.98
N LEU A 252 -18.25 20.73 15.11
CA LEU A 252 -17.58 21.38 14.00
C LEU A 252 -18.57 21.42 12.82
N THR A 253 -18.74 22.58 12.20
CA THR A 253 -19.51 22.75 10.97
C THR A 253 -18.63 23.33 9.87
N VAL A 254 -18.94 22.97 8.63
CA VAL A 254 -18.34 23.56 7.42
C VAL A 254 -19.50 24.00 6.54
N ASP A 255 -19.59 25.31 6.24
CA ASP A 255 -20.73 25.92 5.54
C ASP A 255 -22.08 25.51 6.14
N ASP A 256 -22.19 25.58 7.47
CA ASP A 256 -23.37 25.21 8.28
C ASP A 256 -23.79 23.73 8.23
N VAL A 257 -23.03 22.88 7.54
CA VAL A 257 -23.22 21.42 7.57
C VAL A 257 -22.34 20.81 8.65
N SER A 258 -22.92 19.93 9.47
CA SER A 258 -22.16 19.15 10.46
C SER A 258 -20.96 18.46 9.81
N PHE A 259 -19.81 18.50 10.47
CA PHE A 259 -18.59 17.85 10.00
C PHE A 259 -18.80 16.35 9.69
N ASN A 260 -19.67 15.66 10.43
CA ASN A 260 -19.95 14.25 10.18
C ASN A 260 -20.85 14.02 8.94
N GLN A 261 -21.48 15.09 8.45
CA GLN A 261 -22.44 15.08 7.35
C GLN A 261 -21.87 15.66 6.04
N ILE A 262 -20.69 16.29 6.05
CA ILE A 262 -20.01 16.71 4.82
C ILE A 262 -19.44 15.50 4.07
N GLY A 263 -19.07 15.67 2.80
CA GLY A 263 -18.46 14.60 2.01
C GLY A 263 -17.17 14.04 2.65
N LYS A 264 -17.02 12.71 2.69
CA LYS A 264 -15.89 12.02 3.33
C LYS A 264 -14.51 12.50 2.86
N GLY A 265 -14.38 12.89 1.59
CA GLY A 265 -13.12 13.45 1.09
C GLY A 265 -12.74 14.78 1.74
N GLU A 266 -13.72 15.66 1.98
CA GLU A 266 -13.47 16.93 2.69
C GLU A 266 -13.18 16.68 4.17
N GLN A 267 -13.90 15.73 4.80
CA GLN A 267 -13.60 15.29 6.17
C GLN A 267 -12.14 14.85 6.31
N ASN A 268 -11.68 13.96 5.43
CA ASN A 268 -10.30 13.45 5.43
C ASN A 268 -9.28 14.58 5.24
N GLN A 269 -9.51 15.52 4.32
CA GLN A 269 -8.62 16.66 4.14
C GLN A 269 -8.52 17.54 5.37
N ILE A 270 -9.66 17.86 6.00
CA ILE A 270 -9.71 18.69 7.19
C ILE A 270 -8.98 17.99 8.34
N GLN A 271 -9.23 16.70 8.56
CA GLN A 271 -8.54 15.91 9.59
C GLN A 271 -7.02 15.94 9.41
N ILE A 272 -6.53 15.68 8.19
CA ILE A 272 -5.10 15.71 7.89
C ILE A 272 -4.53 17.11 8.11
N LYS A 273 -5.16 18.15 7.55
CA LYS A 273 -4.69 19.54 7.69
C LYS A 273 -4.62 19.98 9.16
N LEU A 274 -5.62 19.62 9.95
CA LEU A 274 -5.66 19.94 11.39
C LEU A 274 -4.60 19.16 12.18
N ALA A 275 -4.45 17.86 11.93
CA ALA A 275 -3.42 17.05 12.59
C ALA A 275 -2.03 17.63 12.36
N LEU A 276 -1.76 18.13 11.14
CA LEU A 276 -0.52 18.80 10.78
C LEU A 276 -0.34 20.16 11.46
N GLN A 277 -1.41 20.95 11.60
CA GLN A 277 -1.36 22.25 12.27
C GLN A 277 -1.13 22.14 13.78
N ASN A 278 -1.80 21.18 14.44
CA ASN A 278 -1.75 21.05 15.91
C ASN A 278 -0.41 20.57 16.46
N LYS A 279 0.44 19.97 15.62
CA LYS A 279 1.76 19.44 16.00
C LYS A 279 2.88 19.96 15.11
N ALA A 280 2.68 21.11 14.46
CA ALA A 280 3.61 21.61 13.47
C ALA A 280 5.00 21.93 14.07
N ASP A 281 5.09 22.41 15.29
CA ASP A 281 6.36 22.94 15.80
C ASP A 281 7.22 21.90 16.55
N ASP A 282 6.69 20.68 16.81
CA ASP A 282 7.32 19.65 17.66
C ASP A 282 7.39 18.28 16.97
N VAL A 283 7.46 18.24 15.64
CA VAL A 283 7.48 17.00 14.85
C VAL A 283 8.56 17.05 13.78
N ASP A 284 9.44 16.05 13.76
CA ASP A 284 10.46 15.86 12.74
C ASP A 284 9.94 15.07 11.53
N ILE A 285 9.09 14.08 11.80
CA ILE A 285 8.65 13.09 10.81
C ILE A 285 7.13 13.04 10.76
N ILE A 286 6.56 13.20 9.56
CA ILE A 286 5.12 13.09 9.32
C ILE A 286 4.87 11.81 8.54
N MET A 287 3.92 10.99 9.00
CA MET A 287 3.49 9.76 8.33
C MET A 287 2.01 9.83 8.03
N LEU A 288 1.63 9.58 6.78
CA LEU A 288 0.25 9.55 6.31
C LEU A 288 -0.05 8.17 5.74
N GLU A 289 -1.03 7.49 6.32
CA GLU A 289 -1.55 6.23 5.79
C GLU A 289 -2.67 6.50 4.79
N GLU A 290 -2.45 6.06 3.54
CA GLU A 290 -3.42 6.11 2.43
C GLU A 290 -4.33 7.35 2.41
N PRO A 291 -3.76 8.57 2.37
CA PRO A 291 -4.56 9.79 2.39
C PRO A 291 -5.41 9.96 1.13
N GLU A 292 -5.21 9.15 0.09
CA GLU A 292 -6.08 9.09 -1.08
C GLU A 292 -7.46 8.48 -0.79
N ASN A 293 -7.65 7.81 0.35
CA ASN A 293 -8.93 7.23 0.71
C ASN A 293 -10.00 8.34 0.67
N HIS A 294 -11.02 8.15 -0.17
CA HIS A 294 -12.09 9.13 -0.48
C HIS A 294 -11.64 10.44 -1.15
N LEU A 295 -10.40 10.57 -1.63
CA LEU A 295 -9.92 11.71 -2.40
C LEU A 295 -9.78 11.38 -3.89
N SER A 296 -10.10 12.37 -4.73
CA SER A 296 -9.69 12.31 -6.14
C SER A 296 -8.18 12.51 -6.25
N HIS A 297 -7.58 11.96 -7.31
CA HIS A 297 -6.15 12.14 -7.60
C HIS A 297 -5.71 13.62 -7.63
N ILE A 298 -6.55 14.53 -8.12
CA ILE A 298 -6.27 15.98 -8.13
C ILE A 298 -6.18 16.53 -6.71
N ASN A 299 -7.13 16.15 -5.85
CA ASN A 299 -7.18 16.62 -4.47
C ASN A 299 -6.02 16.08 -3.64
N LEU A 300 -5.59 14.84 -3.89
CA LEU A 300 -4.41 14.30 -3.25
C LEU A 300 -3.14 15.06 -3.66
N VAL A 301 -2.97 15.36 -4.95
CA VAL A 301 -1.82 16.17 -5.41
C VAL A 301 -1.83 17.56 -4.74
N LYS A 302 -3.00 18.19 -4.62
CA LYS A 302 -3.14 19.46 -3.89
C LYS A 302 -2.78 19.32 -2.41
N LEU A 303 -3.22 18.25 -1.76
CA LEU A 303 -2.90 17.96 -0.37
C LEU A 303 -1.39 17.80 -0.18
N ILE A 304 -0.74 16.96 -0.99
CA ILE A 304 0.71 16.73 -0.86
C ILE A 304 1.49 18.01 -1.15
N SER A 305 1.11 18.77 -2.18
CA SER A 305 1.72 20.08 -2.47
C SER A 305 1.56 21.07 -1.30
N TYR A 306 0.42 21.02 -0.60
CA TYR A 306 0.20 21.82 0.62
C TYR A 306 1.13 21.38 1.75
N ILE A 307 1.28 20.08 1.96
CA ILE A 307 2.11 19.51 3.03
C ILE A 307 3.60 19.83 2.80
N GLU A 308 4.08 19.65 1.58
CA GLU A 308 5.46 19.98 1.20
C GLU A 308 5.75 21.47 1.46
N LYS A 309 4.90 22.38 0.98
CA LYS A 309 5.10 23.83 1.17
C LYS A 309 5.09 24.27 2.64
N LYS A 310 4.30 23.60 3.48
CA LYS A 310 4.16 23.94 4.91
C LYS A 310 5.26 23.34 5.80
N ASN A 311 5.97 22.31 5.33
CA ASN A 311 6.87 21.50 6.15
C ASN A 311 8.19 21.22 5.42
N ASN A 312 8.85 22.25 4.88
CA ASN A 312 10.07 22.12 4.05
C ASN A 312 11.26 21.47 4.78
N ASP A 313 11.24 21.42 6.10
CA ASP A 313 12.30 20.91 6.98
C ASP A 313 11.99 19.54 7.60
N LYS A 314 10.82 18.97 7.30
CA LYS A 314 10.38 17.69 7.86
C LYS A 314 10.42 16.57 6.84
N GLN A 315 10.62 15.36 7.34
CA GLN A 315 10.57 14.17 6.52
C GLN A 315 9.13 13.64 6.43
N LEU A 316 8.62 13.45 5.21
CA LEU A 316 7.27 12.96 4.95
C LEU A 316 7.31 11.49 4.49
N PHE A 317 6.47 10.67 5.11
CA PHE A 317 6.17 9.32 4.67
C PHE A 317 4.71 9.26 4.27
N LEU A 318 4.46 8.70 3.09
CA LEU A 318 3.15 8.55 2.50
C LEU A 318 3.01 7.11 2.01
N THR A 319 2.01 6.37 2.46
CA THR A 319 1.67 5.10 1.82
C THR A 319 0.58 5.31 0.78
N THR A 320 0.67 4.59 -0.33
CA THR A 320 -0.37 4.60 -1.36
C THR A 320 -0.40 3.27 -2.11
N HIS A 321 -1.61 2.83 -2.48
CA HIS A 321 -1.81 1.74 -3.45
C HIS A 321 -2.20 2.31 -4.84
N SER A 322 -2.30 3.63 -4.97
CA SER A 322 -2.80 4.27 -6.17
C SER A 322 -1.68 4.58 -7.16
N SER A 323 -1.71 3.89 -8.30
CA SER A 323 -0.82 4.15 -9.44
C SER A 323 -0.93 5.59 -10.00
N TYR A 324 -2.01 6.32 -9.66
CA TYR A 324 -2.31 7.67 -10.17
C TYR A 324 -1.53 8.80 -9.48
N VAL A 325 -1.07 8.57 -8.25
CA VAL A 325 -0.48 9.60 -7.37
C VAL A 325 0.95 9.99 -7.81
N LEU A 326 1.53 9.18 -8.67
CA LEU A 326 2.98 8.99 -8.77
C LEU A 326 3.64 9.91 -9.82
N ASN A 327 2.88 10.35 -10.83
CA ASN A 327 3.39 11.13 -11.95
C ASN A 327 3.69 12.60 -11.62
N LYS A 328 3.15 13.14 -10.52
CA LYS A 328 3.32 14.56 -10.15
C LYS A 328 4.25 14.80 -8.96
N LEU A 329 4.60 13.76 -8.21
CA LEU A 329 5.30 13.88 -6.94
C LEU A 329 6.80 13.59 -7.04
N SER A 330 7.44 13.88 -8.18
CA SER A 330 8.83 13.54 -8.47
C SER A 330 9.16 12.06 -8.29
N ILE A 331 9.32 11.34 -9.41
CA ILE A 331 9.55 9.89 -9.45
C ILE A 331 10.71 9.38 -8.54
N ASN A 332 11.67 10.24 -8.19
CA ASN A 332 12.79 9.92 -7.31
C ASN A 332 12.38 9.74 -5.84
N LYS A 333 11.18 10.21 -5.45
CA LYS A 333 10.62 10.12 -4.10
C LYS A 333 9.93 8.78 -3.84
N LEU A 334 9.85 7.91 -4.85
CA LEU A 334 9.12 6.64 -4.77
C LEU A 334 9.96 5.55 -4.12
N CYS A 335 9.34 4.88 -3.15
CA CYS A 335 9.84 3.73 -2.43
C CYS A 335 8.90 2.56 -2.74
N LEU A 336 9.39 1.58 -3.49
CA LEU A 336 8.58 0.47 -4.00
C LEU A 336 8.69 -0.72 -3.05
N LEU A 337 7.54 -1.30 -2.69
CA LEU A 337 7.43 -2.40 -1.76
C LEU A 337 6.56 -3.52 -2.34
N SER A 338 7.18 -4.68 -2.55
CA SER A 338 6.52 -5.95 -2.89
C SER A 338 7.07 -7.02 -1.94
N SER A 339 7.62 -8.12 -2.45
CA SER A 339 8.43 -9.06 -1.66
C SER A 339 9.72 -8.41 -1.16
N GLU A 340 10.37 -7.62 -2.02
CA GLU A 340 11.54 -6.79 -1.71
C GLU A 340 11.20 -5.30 -1.66
N TYR A 341 12.14 -4.53 -1.12
CA TYR A 341 12.07 -3.08 -1.04
C TYR A 341 13.12 -2.45 -1.95
N SER A 342 12.74 -1.42 -2.71
CA SER A 342 13.71 -0.64 -3.48
C SER A 342 13.25 0.79 -3.67
N ARG A 343 14.19 1.74 -3.60
CA ARG A 343 13.93 3.13 -3.99
C ARG A 343 14.06 3.26 -5.50
N LEU A 344 13.09 3.91 -6.13
CA LEU A 344 13.14 4.10 -7.59
C LEU A 344 14.35 4.95 -8.02
N GLY A 345 14.81 5.86 -7.16
CA GLY A 345 16.03 6.65 -7.38
C GLY A 345 17.32 5.81 -7.51
N ASN A 346 17.32 4.58 -7.00
CA ASN A 346 18.45 3.66 -7.09
C ASN A 346 18.42 2.81 -8.38
N ILE A 347 17.37 2.95 -9.19
CA ILE A 347 17.25 2.30 -10.50
C ILE A 347 18.10 3.05 -11.52
N ASP A 348 18.45 2.38 -12.62
CA ASP A 348 19.28 2.97 -13.66
C ASP A 348 18.68 4.29 -14.21
N LYS A 349 19.57 5.26 -14.45
CA LYS A 349 19.19 6.63 -14.86
C LYS A 349 18.43 6.68 -16.19
N GLU A 350 18.67 5.72 -17.08
CA GLU A 350 18.02 5.64 -18.39
C GLU A 350 16.54 5.27 -18.22
N THR A 351 16.24 4.24 -17.43
CA THR A 351 14.87 3.85 -17.07
C THR A 351 14.12 5.01 -16.41
N ILE A 352 14.73 5.67 -15.41
CA ILE A 352 14.11 6.84 -14.77
C ILE A 352 13.79 7.94 -15.78
N LYS A 353 14.69 8.20 -16.75
CA LYS A 353 14.47 9.19 -17.81
C LYS A 353 13.34 8.78 -18.75
N THR A 354 13.24 7.50 -19.11
CA THR A 354 12.16 6.96 -19.93
C THR A 354 10.81 7.07 -19.22
N LEU A 355 10.75 6.69 -17.94
CA LEU A 355 9.54 6.80 -17.12
C LEU A 355 9.08 8.25 -16.93
N LYS A 356 10.02 9.20 -16.78
CA LYS A 356 9.69 10.64 -16.74
C LYS A 356 9.11 11.16 -18.07
N ARG A 357 9.49 10.56 -19.21
CA ARG A 357 9.02 10.97 -20.56
C ARG A 357 7.67 10.38 -20.92
N PHE A 358 7.37 9.18 -20.42
CA PHE A 358 6.11 8.49 -20.63
C PHE A 358 5.36 8.38 -19.30
N PRO A 359 4.76 9.49 -18.81
CA PRO A 359 3.97 9.47 -17.58
C PRO A 359 2.74 8.57 -17.80
N GLY A 360 2.82 7.33 -17.31
CA GLY A 360 1.82 6.29 -17.55
C GLY A 360 1.63 5.44 -16.31
N TYR A 361 0.37 5.16 -16.00
CA TYR A 361 -0.08 4.36 -14.84
C TYR A 361 0.44 2.92 -14.87
N ASP A 362 0.81 2.44 -16.06
CA ASP A 362 1.11 1.03 -16.35
C ASP A 362 2.41 0.54 -15.71
N THR A 363 3.43 1.40 -15.53
CA THR A 363 4.75 0.96 -15.00
C THR A 363 4.64 0.44 -13.58
N LEU A 364 3.86 1.13 -12.74
CA LEU A 364 3.71 0.77 -11.33
C LEU A 364 2.55 -0.21 -11.13
N ARG A 365 1.62 -0.31 -12.08
CA ARG A 365 0.66 -1.42 -12.17
C ARG A 365 1.36 -2.77 -12.15
N VAL A 366 2.54 -2.86 -12.77
CA VAL A 366 3.37 -4.08 -12.74
C VAL A 366 3.88 -4.46 -11.34
N ILE A 367 3.99 -3.49 -10.42
CA ILE A 367 4.42 -3.71 -9.03
C ILE A 367 3.23 -4.07 -8.15
N LEU A 368 2.06 -3.51 -8.47
CA LEU A 368 0.82 -3.69 -7.74
C LEU A 368 0.07 -4.97 -8.13
N ALA A 369 0.34 -5.52 -9.32
CA ALA A 369 -0.31 -6.75 -9.78
C ALA A 369 0.26 -7.97 -9.05
N GLU A 370 -0.59 -8.94 -8.71
CA GLU A 370 -0.15 -10.21 -8.14
C GLU A 370 0.60 -11.06 -9.19
N HIS A 371 0.05 -11.08 -10.42
CA HIS A 371 0.51 -11.93 -11.52
C HIS A 371 0.64 -11.14 -12.84
N PRO A 372 1.58 -10.19 -12.96
CA PRO A 372 1.71 -9.35 -14.16
C PRO A 372 2.21 -10.14 -15.38
N ILE A 373 1.58 -9.88 -16.53
CA ILE A 373 2.01 -10.33 -17.86
C ILE A 373 2.26 -9.09 -18.73
N LEU A 374 3.50 -8.90 -19.16
CA LEU A 374 3.85 -7.87 -20.15
C LEU A 374 3.62 -8.38 -21.56
N VAL A 375 2.93 -7.60 -22.38
CA VAL A 375 2.66 -7.91 -23.78
C VAL A 375 3.03 -6.73 -24.68
N GLU A 376 3.24 -6.97 -25.99
CA GLU A 376 3.63 -5.90 -26.92
C GLU A 376 2.48 -4.94 -27.24
N GLY A 377 1.30 -5.49 -27.53
CA GLY A 377 0.18 -4.73 -28.06
C GLY A 377 -1.16 -5.04 -27.41
N PRO A 378 -2.16 -4.19 -27.67
CA PRO A 378 -3.55 -4.43 -27.24
C PRO A 378 -4.16 -5.69 -27.85
N SER A 379 -3.69 -6.13 -29.03
CA SER A 379 -4.11 -7.41 -29.61
C SER A 379 -3.71 -8.59 -28.73
N ASP A 380 -2.48 -8.62 -28.22
CA ASP A 380 -2.00 -9.67 -27.32
C ASP A 380 -2.84 -9.73 -26.04
N GLU A 381 -3.14 -8.56 -25.46
CA GLU A 381 -3.98 -8.44 -24.27
C GLU A 381 -5.34 -9.13 -24.48
N LEU A 382 -6.04 -8.78 -25.57
CA LEU A 382 -7.36 -9.33 -25.88
C LEU A 382 -7.32 -10.85 -26.13
N ILE A 383 -6.30 -11.33 -26.85
CA ILE A 383 -6.16 -12.77 -27.14
C ILE A 383 -5.88 -13.55 -25.86
N LEU A 384 -4.97 -13.08 -25.01
CA LEU A 384 -4.69 -13.74 -23.72
C LEU A 384 -5.94 -13.77 -22.82
N LYS A 385 -6.70 -12.68 -22.76
CA LYS A 385 -7.99 -12.66 -22.06
C LYS A 385 -8.98 -13.69 -22.61
N LYS A 386 -9.08 -13.83 -23.94
CA LYS A 386 -9.97 -14.82 -24.57
C LYS A 386 -9.55 -16.26 -24.27
N ILE A 387 -8.24 -16.54 -24.30
CA ILE A 387 -7.70 -17.87 -23.97
C ILE A 387 -8.05 -18.23 -22.52
N TYR A 388 -7.83 -17.31 -21.59
CA TYR A 388 -8.13 -17.52 -20.17
C TYR A 388 -9.63 -17.71 -19.95
N LEU A 389 -10.46 -16.84 -20.54
CA LEU A 389 -11.92 -16.91 -20.46
C LEU A 389 -12.48 -18.24 -20.97
N LYS A 390 -11.97 -18.76 -22.08
CA LYS A 390 -12.39 -20.07 -22.61
C LYS A 390 -12.04 -21.23 -21.67
N LYS A 391 -10.94 -21.14 -20.93
CA LYS A 391 -10.46 -22.22 -20.05
C LYS A 391 -11.09 -22.16 -18.66
N HIS A 392 -11.28 -20.97 -18.10
CA HIS A 392 -11.68 -20.78 -16.70
C HIS A 392 -13.10 -20.23 -16.52
N GLY A 393 -13.73 -19.69 -17.58
CA GLY A 393 -15.08 -19.12 -17.51
C GLY A 393 -15.16 -17.71 -16.91
N CYS A 394 -14.02 -17.11 -16.54
CA CYS A 394 -13.87 -15.76 -15.99
C CYS A 394 -12.73 -15.00 -16.69
N LEU A 395 -12.62 -13.70 -16.48
CA LEU A 395 -11.49 -12.91 -16.99
C LEU A 395 -10.22 -13.10 -16.13
N PRO A 396 -9.01 -12.95 -16.69
CA PRO A 396 -7.74 -13.04 -15.94
C PRO A 396 -7.71 -12.16 -14.69
N GLU A 397 -8.26 -10.95 -14.78
CA GLU A 397 -8.27 -9.97 -13.70
C GLU A 397 -9.05 -10.45 -12.46
N GLU A 398 -10.03 -11.33 -12.64
CA GLU A 398 -10.80 -11.93 -11.53
C GLU A 398 -9.95 -12.91 -10.70
N ASN A 399 -8.80 -13.33 -11.24
CA ASN A 399 -7.85 -14.24 -10.61
C ASN A 399 -6.48 -13.55 -10.36
N GLY A 400 -6.45 -12.22 -10.27
CA GLY A 400 -5.23 -11.47 -9.95
C GLY A 400 -4.19 -11.38 -11.09
N ILE A 401 -4.53 -11.85 -12.30
CA ILE A 401 -3.65 -11.78 -13.46
C ILE A 401 -3.88 -10.46 -14.19
N ASP A 402 -2.84 -9.63 -14.22
CA ASP A 402 -2.89 -8.32 -14.87
C ASP A 402 -2.06 -8.33 -16.16
N ILE A 403 -2.73 -8.12 -17.30
CA ILE A 403 -2.05 -8.06 -18.60
C ILE A 403 -1.79 -6.60 -18.96
N ILE A 404 -0.51 -6.25 -19.09
CA ILE A 404 -0.03 -4.88 -19.25
C ILE A 404 0.64 -4.72 -20.60
N VAL A 405 0.06 -3.86 -21.43
CA VAL A 405 0.62 -3.51 -22.74
C VAL A 405 1.83 -2.60 -22.58
N VAL A 406 2.98 -3.09 -23.02
CA VAL A 406 4.26 -2.38 -23.06
C VAL A 406 4.23 -1.46 -24.27
N ARG A 407 3.65 -0.28 -24.10
CA ARG A 407 3.65 0.80 -25.11
C ARG A 407 5.10 1.25 -25.40
N GLY A 408 5.28 2.41 -26.05
CA GLY A 408 6.60 3.01 -26.36
C GLY A 408 7.59 3.22 -25.18
N ILE A 409 7.24 2.79 -23.96
CA ILE A 409 8.11 2.64 -22.78
C ILE A 409 9.11 1.47 -22.95
N GLY A 410 8.71 0.39 -23.63
CA GLY A 410 9.53 -0.79 -23.90
C GLY A 410 9.78 -1.71 -22.70
N PHE A 411 9.97 -3.02 -22.97
CA PHE A 411 10.05 -4.05 -21.92
C PHE A 411 11.20 -3.79 -20.94
N LYS A 412 12.34 -3.29 -21.44
CA LYS A 412 13.53 -2.99 -20.65
C LYS A 412 13.21 -2.11 -19.44
N SER A 413 12.38 -1.08 -19.61
CA SER A 413 12.03 -0.15 -18.54
C SER A 413 11.25 -0.83 -17.42
N TYR A 414 10.27 -1.68 -17.75
CA TYR A 414 9.52 -2.45 -16.76
C TYR A 414 10.40 -3.47 -16.05
N LEU A 415 11.23 -4.21 -16.81
CA LEU A 415 12.11 -5.24 -16.26
C LEU A 415 13.16 -4.65 -15.31
N ASN A 416 13.69 -3.47 -15.60
CA ASN A 416 14.60 -2.76 -14.71
C ASN A 416 13.93 -2.29 -13.40
N VAL A 417 12.62 -2.06 -13.41
CA VAL A 417 11.84 -1.72 -12.21
C VAL A 417 11.57 -2.93 -11.32
N VAL A 418 11.19 -4.06 -11.91
CA VAL A 418 10.87 -5.29 -11.16
C VAL A 418 12.10 -6.06 -10.69
N LYS A 419 13.23 -5.93 -11.39
CA LYS A 419 14.49 -6.62 -11.06
C LYS A 419 14.92 -6.44 -9.59
N PRO A 420 15.05 -5.22 -9.05
CA PRO A 420 15.42 -5.05 -7.64
C PRO A 420 14.34 -5.52 -6.66
N LEU A 421 13.08 -5.62 -7.11
CA LEU A 421 11.95 -6.06 -6.29
C LEU A 421 11.77 -7.58 -6.26
N LYS A 422 12.49 -8.32 -7.13
CA LYS A 422 12.29 -9.77 -7.36
C LYS A 422 10.82 -10.14 -7.54
N HIS A 423 10.07 -9.26 -8.19
CA HIS A 423 8.64 -9.44 -8.41
C HIS A 423 8.42 -10.37 -9.61
N LYS A 424 7.63 -11.44 -9.42
CA LYS A 424 7.40 -12.46 -10.44
C LYS A 424 6.63 -11.86 -11.62
N ILE A 425 7.12 -12.09 -12.83
CA ILE A 425 6.55 -11.49 -14.04
C ILE A 425 6.71 -12.40 -15.25
N ARG A 426 5.71 -12.35 -16.13
CA ARG A 426 5.75 -13.03 -17.42
C ARG A 426 5.86 -12.01 -18.55
N VAL A 427 6.61 -12.36 -19.58
CA VAL A 427 6.82 -11.53 -20.77
C VAL A 427 6.40 -12.32 -21.98
N VAL A 428 5.37 -11.85 -22.68
CA VAL A 428 4.96 -12.35 -24.00
C VAL A 428 5.49 -11.35 -25.03
N LYS A 429 6.35 -11.85 -25.91
CA LYS A 429 7.08 -11.01 -26.86
C LYS A 429 7.13 -11.68 -28.23
N ASP A 430 6.93 -10.90 -29.28
CA ASP A 430 7.08 -11.33 -30.66
C ASP A 430 8.57 -11.50 -30.99
N ASN A 431 8.87 -12.45 -31.88
CA ASN A 431 10.26 -12.73 -32.24
C ASN A 431 10.77 -11.86 -33.41
N ASP A 432 9.88 -11.12 -34.08
CA ASP A 432 10.15 -10.26 -35.23
C ASP A 432 11.03 -10.94 -36.32
N GLY A 433 10.82 -12.24 -36.53
CA GLY A 433 11.56 -13.05 -37.50
C GLY A 433 12.96 -13.47 -37.05
N ASN A 434 13.35 -13.21 -35.80
CA ASN A 434 14.64 -13.61 -35.25
C ASN A 434 14.56 -13.94 -33.75
N TYR A 435 14.10 -15.16 -33.44
CA TYR A 435 14.01 -15.68 -32.07
C TYR A 435 15.32 -15.62 -31.31
N LYS A 436 16.44 -15.97 -31.96
CA LYS A 436 17.76 -15.99 -31.31
C LYS A 436 18.13 -14.61 -30.80
N LYS A 437 18.01 -13.58 -31.63
CA LYS A 437 18.39 -12.21 -31.25
C LYS A 437 17.37 -11.55 -30.32
N ASN A 438 16.08 -11.64 -30.65
CA ASN A 438 15.06 -10.81 -30.03
C ASN A 438 14.49 -11.40 -28.74
N ILE A 439 14.61 -12.72 -28.56
CA ILE A 439 14.14 -13.44 -27.36
C ILE A 439 15.32 -14.00 -26.58
N HIS A 440 16.12 -14.90 -27.16
CA HIS A 440 17.19 -15.60 -26.43
C HIS A 440 18.32 -14.66 -26.00
N ASP A 441 18.98 -13.97 -26.94
CA ASP A 441 20.12 -13.10 -26.61
C ASP A 441 19.68 -11.88 -25.79
N TRP A 442 18.44 -11.42 -25.98
CA TRP A 442 17.85 -10.36 -25.18
C TRP A 442 17.56 -10.79 -23.73
N SER A 443 17.06 -12.02 -23.51
CA SER A 443 16.79 -12.54 -22.17
C SER A 443 18.05 -12.80 -21.35
N LEU A 444 19.20 -13.05 -22.00
CA LEU A 444 20.49 -13.20 -21.33
C LEU A 444 20.89 -11.97 -20.47
N ASN A 445 20.37 -10.78 -20.79
CA ASN A 445 20.57 -9.58 -19.97
C ASN A 445 19.96 -9.70 -18.56
N TYR A 446 19.04 -10.64 -18.37
CA TYR A 446 18.31 -10.91 -17.13
C TYR A 446 18.45 -12.38 -16.68
N LYS A 447 19.51 -13.07 -17.12
CA LYS A 447 19.75 -14.49 -16.82
C LYS A 447 19.74 -14.84 -15.33
N ASP A 448 20.10 -13.89 -14.47
CA ASP A 448 20.18 -14.06 -13.01
C ASP A 448 18.83 -13.79 -12.31
N CYS A 449 17.77 -13.54 -13.09
CA CYS A 449 16.42 -13.25 -12.60
C CYS A 449 15.50 -14.46 -12.86
N ASP A 450 15.45 -15.40 -11.92
CA ASP A 450 14.58 -16.59 -11.96
C ASP A 450 13.07 -16.28 -11.90
N PHE A 451 12.72 -15.08 -11.43
CA PHE A 451 11.35 -14.57 -11.35
C PHE A 451 10.82 -13.98 -12.68
N ILE A 452 11.59 -13.96 -13.76
CA ILE A 452 11.15 -13.49 -15.09
C ILE A 452 11.01 -14.67 -16.05
N THR A 453 9.80 -14.90 -16.56
CA THR A 453 9.53 -15.97 -17.54
C THR A 453 9.16 -15.41 -18.91
N TYR A 454 9.79 -15.91 -19.97
CA TYR A 454 9.58 -15.45 -21.35
C TYR A 454 8.76 -16.44 -22.18
N TYR A 455 7.79 -15.93 -22.93
CA TYR A 455 6.96 -16.69 -23.85
C TYR A 455 7.01 -16.04 -25.23
N SER A 456 7.36 -16.84 -26.24
CA SER A 456 7.41 -16.43 -27.64
C SER A 456 7.37 -17.68 -28.53
N ASP A 457 6.98 -17.53 -29.78
CA ASP A 457 7.07 -18.60 -30.78
C ASP A 457 8.55 -18.84 -31.15
N LYS A 458 8.95 -20.11 -31.25
CA LYS A 458 10.32 -20.49 -31.63
C LYS A 458 10.55 -20.42 -33.14
N SER A 459 9.49 -20.43 -33.94
CA SER A 459 9.56 -20.33 -35.39
C SER A 459 9.65 -18.87 -35.84
N ASN A 460 10.65 -18.56 -36.66
CA ASN A 460 10.78 -17.23 -37.26
C ASN A 460 9.67 -16.94 -38.29
N ASP A 461 8.97 -17.96 -38.80
CA ASP A 461 7.81 -17.81 -39.69
C ASP A 461 6.55 -17.36 -38.94
N SER A 462 6.54 -17.52 -37.62
CA SER A 462 5.54 -16.98 -36.68
C SER A 462 6.09 -15.70 -36.04
N ASN A 463 6.46 -14.72 -36.87
CA ASN A 463 7.19 -13.54 -36.42
C ASN A 463 6.40 -12.60 -35.50
N SER A 464 5.06 -12.60 -35.61
CA SER A 464 4.17 -11.87 -34.71
C SER A 464 2.95 -12.70 -34.30
N LEU A 465 2.09 -12.12 -33.45
CA LEU A 465 0.84 -12.75 -32.99
C LEU A 465 -0.03 -13.34 -34.11
N GLU A 466 -0.34 -12.57 -35.16
CA GLU A 466 -1.28 -12.98 -36.21
C GLU A 466 -0.75 -14.16 -37.04
N PRO A 467 0.49 -14.12 -37.58
CA PRO A 467 1.12 -15.29 -38.20
C PRO A 467 1.14 -16.53 -37.30
N ALA A 468 1.39 -16.38 -35.99
CA ALA A 468 1.37 -17.50 -35.06
C ALA A 468 -0.01 -18.16 -34.93
N ILE A 469 -1.08 -17.36 -34.84
CA ILE A 469 -2.46 -17.86 -34.80
C ILE A 469 -2.84 -18.51 -36.14
N ILE A 470 -2.47 -17.88 -37.27
CA ILE A 470 -2.71 -18.43 -38.62
C ILE A 470 -2.03 -19.79 -38.76
N ASN A 471 -0.74 -19.90 -38.38
CA ASN A 471 0.03 -21.14 -38.43
C ASN A 471 -0.64 -22.25 -37.59
N SER A 472 -1.13 -21.92 -36.40
CA SER A 472 -1.79 -22.86 -35.49
C SER A 472 -3.14 -23.39 -36.02
N ASN A 473 -3.73 -22.74 -37.03
CA ASN A 473 -5.00 -23.14 -37.65
C ASN A 473 -4.84 -23.56 -39.13
N SER A 474 -3.60 -23.67 -39.62
CA SER A 474 -3.29 -24.01 -41.02
C SER A 474 -3.23 -25.53 -41.27
N ASP A 475 -3.65 -26.37 -40.34
CA ASP A 475 -3.62 -27.84 -40.49
C ASP A 475 -4.58 -28.35 -41.58
N SER A 476 -5.67 -27.61 -41.81
CA SER A 476 -6.68 -27.90 -42.83
C SER A 476 -7.28 -26.61 -43.37
N GLU A 477 -7.70 -26.63 -44.62
CA GLU A 477 -8.36 -25.49 -45.26
C GLU A 477 -9.66 -25.11 -44.53
N THR A 478 -10.36 -26.08 -43.96
CA THR A 478 -11.57 -25.87 -43.15
C THR A 478 -11.30 -25.08 -41.86
N ASN A 479 -10.18 -25.32 -41.19
CA ASN A 479 -9.82 -24.61 -39.95
C ASN A 479 -9.35 -23.19 -40.27
N LEU A 480 -8.57 -23.03 -41.35
CA LEU A 480 -8.12 -21.72 -41.80
C LEU A 480 -9.29 -20.83 -42.26
N ASP A 481 -10.27 -21.41 -42.95
CA ASP A 481 -11.48 -20.69 -43.39
C ASP A 481 -12.36 -20.27 -42.20
N LYS A 482 -12.48 -21.12 -41.16
CA LYS A 482 -13.14 -20.75 -39.90
C LYS A 482 -12.44 -19.56 -39.23
N LEU A 483 -11.11 -19.61 -39.11
CA LEU A 483 -10.33 -18.50 -38.55
C LEU A 483 -10.50 -17.22 -39.38
N ALA A 484 -10.42 -17.32 -40.70
CA ALA A 484 -10.57 -16.19 -41.62
C ALA A 484 -11.94 -15.54 -41.49
N LYS A 485 -13.01 -16.34 -41.32
CA LYS A 485 -14.38 -15.85 -41.12
C LYS A 485 -14.51 -15.03 -39.83
N VAL A 486 -13.74 -15.37 -38.79
CA VAL A 486 -13.73 -14.65 -37.51
C VAL A 486 -12.85 -13.40 -37.59
N MET A 487 -11.59 -13.52 -38.04
CA MET A 487 -10.64 -12.42 -38.00
C MET A 487 -10.89 -11.35 -39.08
N LEU A 488 -11.26 -11.75 -40.30
CA LEU A 488 -11.39 -10.81 -41.42
C LEU A 488 -12.75 -10.12 -41.43
N SER A 489 -12.79 -8.89 -41.97
CA SER A 489 -14.07 -8.23 -42.23
C SER A 489 -14.82 -8.96 -43.34
N THR A 490 -16.15 -8.83 -43.40
CA THR A 490 -16.98 -9.47 -44.44
C THR A 490 -16.46 -9.20 -45.86
N GLN A 491 -16.03 -7.96 -46.13
CA GLN A 491 -15.46 -7.58 -47.42
C GLN A 491 -14.15 -8.30 -47.73
N THR A 492 -13.28 -8.47 -46.74
CA THR A 492 -11.96 -9.09 -46.90
C THR A 492 -12.09 -10.61 -46.96
N TYR A 493 -12.96 -11.20 -46.14
CA TYR A 493 -13.31 -12.61 -46.20
C TYR A 493 -13.83 -13.01 -47.59
N ASN A 494 -14.67 -12.18 -48.22
CA ASN A 494 -15.15 -12.43 -49.59
C ASN A 494 -14.03 -12.42 -50.65
N LYS A 495 -12.91 -11.72 -50.40
CA LYS A 495 -11.72 -11.79 -51.26
C LYS A 495 -10.92 -13.06 -50.98
N TYR A 496 -10.70 -13.37 -49.70
CA TYR A 496 -10.03 -14.59 -49.24
C TYR A 496 -10.73 -15.86 -49.77
N ASN A 497 -12.07 -15.92 -49.72
CA ASN A 497 -12.86 -17.08 -50.14
C ASN A 497 -12.80 -17.37 -51.65
N LYS A 498 -12.27 -16.45 -52.47
CA LYS A 498 -12.05 -16.67 -53.91
C LYS A 498 -10.70 -17.30 -54.22
N ILE A 499 -9.80 -17.38 -53.23
CA ILE A 499 -8.48 -17.96 -53.37
C ILE A 499 -8.58 -19.46 -53.17
N ASN A 500 -7.98 -20.24 -54.06
CA ASN A 500 -7.93 -21.70 -53.95
C ASN A 500 -6.54 -22.16 -53.53
N GLY A 501 -6.50 -23.14 -52.63
CA GLY A 501 -5.27 -23.75 -52.15
C GLY A 501 -4.81 -23.16 -50.81
N LEU A 502 -4.50 -24.05 -49.88
CA LEU A 502 -4.12 -23.74 -48.50
C LEU A 502 -2.95 -22.77 -48.40
N ASP A 503 -1.86 -23.02 -49.15
CA ASP A 503 -0.65 -22.19 -49.10
C ASP A 503 -0.92 -20.75 -49.56
N LYS A 504 -1.70 -20.58 -50.64
CA LYS A 504 -2.07 -19.26 -51.18
C LYS A 504 -3.03 -18.52 -50.26
N LYS A 505 -3.97 -19.24 -49.65
CA LYS A 505 -4.89 -18.70 -48.63
C LYS A 505 -4.10 -18.20 -47.42
N LYS A 506 -3.17 -19.01 -46.93
CA LYS A 506 -2.28 -18.68 -45.81
C LYS A 506 -1.40 -17.46 -46.11
N GLU A 507 -0.79 -17.42 -47.29
CA GLU A 507 0.03 -16.29 -47.74
C GLU A 507 -0.78 -14.98 -47.79
N PHE A 508 -1.96 -15.00 -48.43
CA PHE A 508 -2.85 -13.84 -48.46
C PHE A 508 -3.26 -13.37 -47.06
N PHE A 509 -3.62 -14.33 -46.19
CA PHE A 509 -4.09 -14.02 -44.84
C PHE A 509 -2.97 -13.40 -43.99
N THR A 510 -1.74 -13.88 -44.15
CA THR A 510 -0.56 -13.33 -43.46
C THR A 510 -0.24 -11.93 -43.97
N GLN A 511 -0.14 -11.75 -45.30
CA GLN A 511 0.17 -10.47 -45.94
C GLN A 511 -0.90 -9.39 -45.69
N TRP A 512 -2.13 -9.75 -45.36
CA TRP A 512 -3.19 -8.78 -45.04
C TRP A 512 -2.81 -7.86 -43.87
N TYR A 513 -2.02 -8.38 -42.92
CA TYR A 513 -1.57 -7.64 -41.74
C TYR A 513 -0.31 -6.81 -42.00
N ASP A 514 0.30 -6.94 -43.17
CA ASP A 514 1.42 -6.10 -43.60
C ASP A 514 0.92 -4.77 -44.21
N GLY A 515 1.72 -3.72 -44.09
CA GLY A 515 1.47 -2.40 -44.70
C GLY A 515 0.65 -1.42 -43.84
N GLU A 516 -0.05 -0.50 -44.51
CA GLU A 516 -0.82 0.57 -43.85
C GLU A 516 -1.94 0.00 -42.96
N ASP A 517 -2.19 0.71 -41.84
CA ASP A 517 -3.17 0.35 -40.81
C ASP A 517 -2.97 -1.03 -40.16
N SER A 518 -1.78 -1.63 -40.25
CA SER A 518 -1.47 -2.93 -39.64
C SER A 518 -1.93 -3.00 -38.18
N GLY A 519 -1.55 -2.02 -37.34
CA GLY A 519 -1.98 -1.96 -35.94
C GLY A 519 -3.50 -1.97 -35.75
N LYS A 520 -4.25 -1.25 -36.59
CA LYS A 520 -5.72 -1.23 -36.53
C LYS A 520 -6.33 -2.57 -36.94
N LYS A 521 -5.83 -3.16 -38.04
CA LYS A 521 -6.28 -4.47 -38.52
C LYS A 521 -6.06 -5.58 -37.48
N LYS A 522 -4.92 -5.53 -36.78
CA LYS A 522 -4.57 -6.46 -35.70
C LYS A 522 -5.59 -6.37 -34.56
N VAL A 523 -5.85 -5.15 -34.07
CA VAL A 523 -6.80 -4.92 -32.97
C VAL A 523 -8.22 -5.31 -33.35
N ASP A 524 -8.69 -4.91 -34.53
CA ASP A 524 -10.03 -5.27 -35.03
C ASP A 524 -10.21 -6.79 -35.09
N SER A 525 -9.17 -7.52 -35.49
CA SER A 525 -9.20 -9.00 -35.56
C SER A 525 -9.20 -9.63 -34.17
N ALA A 526 -8.43 -9.08 -33.23
CA ALA A 526 -8.42 -9.53 -31.84
C ALA A 526 -9.77 -9.32 -31.14
N ILE A 527 -10.42 -8.16 -31.36
CA ILE A 527 -11.79 -7.89 -30.87
C ILE A 527 -12.78 -8.92 -31.44
N ARG A 528 -12.74 -9.18 -32.74
CA ARG A 528 -13.61 -10.20 -33.36
C ARG A 528 -13.40 -11.59 -32.78
N ILE A 529 -12.15 -11.98 -32.49
CA ILE A 529 -11.86 -13.24 -31.81
C ILE A 529 -12.43 -13.22 -30.38
N PHE A 530 -12.29 -12.10 -29.67
CA PHE A 530 -12.77 -11.97 -28.31
C PHE A 530 -14.30 -12.10 -28.20
N ASP A 531 -15.04 -11.44 -29.10
CA ASP A 531 -16.52 -11.42 -29.12
C ASP A 531 -17.14 -12.70 -29.69
N ASN A 532 -16.36 -13.51 -30.41
CA ASN A 532 -16.86 -14.71 -31.07
C ASN A 532 -16.64 -15.99 -30.23
N ASN A 533 -17.57 -16.94 -30.30
CA ASN A 533 -17.52 -18.20 -29.56
C ASN A 533 -17.03 -19.40 -30.38
N GLU A 534 -16.72 -19.20 -31.67
CA GLU A 534 -16.16 -20.24 -32.53
C GLU A 534 -14.87 -20.84 -31.95
N GLU A 535 -14.70 -22.14 -32.15
CA GLU A 535 -13.49 -22.85 -31.72
C GLU A 535 -12.33 -22.54 -32.66
N ILE A 536 -11.30 -21.90 -32.11
CA ILE A 536 -10.06 -21.51 -32.78
C ILE A 536 -8.92 -22.09 -31.96
N LYS A 537 -7.88 -22.59 -32.63
CA LYS A 537 -6.65 -23.06 -31.98
C LYS A 537 -5.75 -21.87 -31.66
N PHE A 538 -5.23 -21.81 -30.44
CA PHE A 538 -4.26 -20.79 -30.03
C PHE A 538 -2.86 -21.41 -29.91
N PRO A 539 -1.80 -20.65 -30.22
CA PRO A 539 -0.42 -21.07 -29.98
C PRO A 539 -0.17 -21.54 -28.54
N ASP A 540 0.64 -22.59 -28.38
CA ASP A 540 0.96 -23.17 -27.07
C ASP A 540 1.62 -22.18 -26.12
N TYR A 541 2.48 -21.28 -26.63
CA TYR A 541 3.20 -20.33 -25.79
C TYR A 541 2.25 -19.32 -25.13
N LEU A 542 1.19 -18.87 -25.82
CA LEU A 542 0.15 -17.99 -25.27
C LEU A 542 -0.67 -18.72 -24.21
N THR A 543 -1.02 -19.98 -24.49
CA THR A 543 -1.77 -20.81 -23.54
C THR A 543 -0.98 -21.05 -22.25
N LYS A 544 0.34 -21.24 -22.35
CA LYS A 544 1.23 -21.35 -21.18
C LYS A 544 1.42 -20.01 -20.46
N ALA A 545 1.45 -18.90 -21.19
CA ALA A 545 1.67 -17.57 -20.61
C ALA A 545 0.60 -17.19 -19.57
N VAL A 546 -0.65 -17.64 -19.75
CA VAL A 546 -1.76 -17.36 -18.81
C VAL A 546 -2.03 -18.48 -17.80
N GLN A 547 -1.24 -19.55 -17.79
CA GLN A 547 -1.36 -20.63 -16.81
C GLN A 547 -0.53 -20.34 -15.58
N TYR A 548 -1.14 -19.70 -14.58
CA TYR A 548 -0.58 -19.66 -13.22
C TYR A 548 -0.99 -20.95 -12.49
N GLU A 549 -0.02 -21.63 -11.89
CA GLU A 549 -0.21 -22.85 -11.09
C GLU A 549 -0.65 -22.53 -9.67
#